data_AF-A0A842UYP7-F1
#
_entry.id   AF-A0A842UYP7-F1
#
_cell.length_a   1.000
_cell.length_b   1.000
_cell.length_c   1.000
_cell.angle_alpha   90.00
_cell.angle_beta   90.00
_cell.angle_gamma   90.00
#
_symmetry.space_group_name_H-M   'P 1'
#
loop_
_entity.id
_entity.type
_entity.pdbx_description
1 polymer ?
#
loop_
_entity_poly.entity_id
_entity_poly.type
_entity_poly.pdbx_seq_one_letter_code
_entity_poly.pdbx_strand_id
1 'polypeptide(L)'
;MCGSLMNKEKVKKLFEYARESIKATFHNHKFKPEKVPAGLKEERGVFVTLTLNEQLRGCIGSTSQAPVWKSVITNARSSAFSDPRFQPLREEEFQKVIIELSLLSEPEETSLKDIKEGDGVIINQGLFSALFLPQVWEQLPSKEQFLSHLCTKAGLSPDCYTERETVFKKFKVEAWKEKTPGGSITRV
;
A
#
# COMPACT_ATOMS: atom_id res chain seq x y z
N MET A 1 -22.39 1.60 -3.36
CA MET A 1 -21.76 2.92 -3.18
C MET A 1 -20.43 2.69 -2.47
N CYS A 2 -19.30 2.89 -3.16
CA CYS A 2 -17.98 2.69 -2.55
C CYS A 2 -17.69 3.91 -1.65
N GLY A 3 -17.96 3.78 -0.35
CA GLY A 3 -17.59 4.79 0.63
C GLY A 3 -16.07 4.95 0.68
N SER A 4 -15.59 6.19 0.88
CA SER A 4 -14.16 6.41 1.10
C SER A 4 -13.73 5.77 2.42
N LEU A 5 -12.63 5.01 2.39
CA LEU A 5 -12.04 4.36 3.57
C LEU A 5 -11.63 5.38 4.63
N MET A 6 -11.27 6.60 4.20
CA MET A 6 -10.77 7.65 5.09
C MET A 6 -11.18 9.03 4.59
N ASN A 7 -11.74 9.88 5.47
CA ASN A 7 -12.08 11.25 5.07
C ASN A 7 -10.83 12.09 4.73
N LYS A 8 -11.04 13.15 3.93
CA LYS A 8 -9.96 13.98 3.39
C LYS A 8 -9.10 14.66 4.45
N GLU A 9 -9.66 15.06 5.59
CA GLU A 9 -8.91 15.70 6.67
C GLU A 9 -7.93 14.74 7.35
N LYS A 10 -8.39 13.50 7.62
CA LYS A 10 -7.56 12.43 8.16
C LYS A 10 -6.45 12.05 7.18
N VAL A 11 -6.77 11.92 5.89
CA VAL A 11 -5.77 11.67 4.85
C VAL A 11 -4.72 12.77 4.83
N LYS A 12 -5.12 14.05 4.85
CA LYS A 12 -4.18 15.17 4.92
C LYS A 12 -3.20 15.04 6.09
N LYS A 13 -3.70 14.63 7.27
CA LYS A 13 -2.85 14.38 8.44
C LYS A 13 -1.83 13.27 8.22
N LEU A 14 -2.20 12.21 7.50
CA LEU A 14 -1.26 11.13 7.15
C LEU A 14 -0.15 11.62 6.20
N PHE A 15 -0.48 12.48 5.24
CA PHE A 15 0.53 13.11 4.38
C PHE A 15 1.50 14.00 5.17
N GLU A 16 0.98 14.78 6.12
CA GLU A 16 1.82 15.54 7.06
C GLU A 16 2.76 14.60 7.83
N TYR A 17 2.26 13.49 8.38
CA TYR A 17 3.10 12.51 9.09
C TYR A 17 4.15 11.86 8.19
N ALA A 18 3.81 11.53 6.95
CA ALA A 18 4.76 10.99 5.97
C ALA A 18 5.89 11.99 5.72
N ARG A 19 5.55 13.25 5.38
CA ARG A 19 6.52 14.33 5.13
C ARG A 19 7.41 14.60 6.33
N GLU A 20 6.83 14.79 7.51
CA GLU A 20 7.59 15.08 8.74
C GLU A 20 8.49 13.90 9.14
N SER A 21 8.06 12.66 8.92
CA SER A 21 8.88 11.49 9.20
C SER A 21 10.12 11.38 8.32
N ILE A 22 9.99 11.69 7.02
CA ILE A 22 11.11 11.73 6.09
C ILE A 22 12.03 12.90 6.45
N LYS A 23 11.46 14.09 6.64
CA LYS A 23 12.19 15.32 7.01
C LYS A 23 13.03 15.13 8.28
N ALA A 24 12.42 14.60 9.35
CA ALA A 24 13.13 14.36 10.61
C ALA A 24 14.33 13.40 10.45
N THR A 25 14.23 12.43 9.53
CA THR A 25 15.30 11.45 9.32
C THR A 25 16.57 12.07 8.73
N PHE A 26 16.46 13.11 7.87
CA PHE A 26 17.62 13.86 7.37
C PHE A 26 18.46 14.49 8.50
N HIS A 27 17.81 14.84 9.62
CA HIS A 27 18.46 15.43 10.78
C HIS A 27 18.73 14.39 11.89
N ASN A 28 18.74 13.09 11.58
CA ASN A 28 18.91 12.00 12.54
C ASN A 28 17.89 12.00 13.69
N HIS A 29 16.71 12.59 13.48
CA HIS A 29 15.61 12.61 14.44
C HIS A 29 14.51 11.61 14.06
N LYS A 30 13.74 11.17 15.07
CA LYS A 30 12.55 10.34 14.86
C LYS A 30 11.30 11.19 15.08
N PHE A 31 10.54 11.41 14.02
CA PHE A 31 9.22 12.04 14.13
C PHE A 31 8.27 11.15 14.95
N LYS A 32 7.58 11.76 15.91
CA LYS A 32 6.49 11.14 16.66
C LYS A 32 5.39 12.18 16.86
N PRO A 33 4.15 11.90 16.43
CA PRO A 33 3.05 12.83 16.64
C PRO A 33 2.70 12.92 18.14
N GLU A 34 2.45 14.12 18.64
CA GLU A 34 2.01 14.35 20.03
C GLU A 34 0.63 13.75 20.31
N LYS A 35 -0.30 13.94 19.36
CA LYS A 35 -1.67 13.42 19.45
C LYS A 35 -2.07 12.75 18.14
N VAL A 36 -2.55 11.52 18.23
CA VAL A 36 -3.05 10.75 17.08
C VAL A 36 -4.57 10.75 17.10
N PRO A 37 -5.26 11.30 16.08
CA PRO A 37 -6.71 11.21 15.94
C PRO A 37 -7.17 9.74 15.97
N ALA A 38 -8.29 9.45 16.65
CA ALA A 38 -8.78 8.09 16.83
C ALA A 38 -8.96 7.34 15.49
N GLY A 39 -9.46 8.02 14.47
CA GLY A 39 -9.65 7.44 13.14
C GLY A 39 -8.38 7.10 12.36
N LEU A 40 -7.18 7.49 12.82
CA LEU A 40 -5.93 7.04 12.21
C LEU A 40 -5.35 5.80 12.90
N LYS A 41 -5.94 5.40 14.04
CA LYS A 41 -5.53 4.22 14.82
C LYS A 41 -6.15 2.92 14.32
N GLU A 42 -7.10 3.00 13.39
CA GLU A 42 -7.62 1.81 12.71
C GLU A 42 -6.48 1.04 12.05
N GLU A 43 -6.63 -0.28 11.99
CA GLU A 43 -5.60 -1.16 11.46
C GLU A 43 -5.89 -1.47 9.99
N ARG A 44 -4.94 -1.14 9.11
CA ARG A 44 -5.03 -1.43 7.68
C ARG A 44 -3.65 -1.70 7.11
N GLY A 45 -3.62 -2.40 5.97
CA GLY A 45 -2.46 -2.42 5.11
C GLY A 45 -2.24 -1.05 4.47
N VAL A 46 -0.99 -0.61 4.38
CA VAL A 46 -0.63 0.70 3.83
C VAL A 46 0.64 0.59 3.01
N PHE A 47 0.63 1.20 1.82
CA PHE A 47 1.82 1.44 1.01
C PHE A 47 2.07 2.93 0.88
N VAL A 48 3.34 3.32 0.93
CA VAL A 48 3.79 4.68 0.66
C VAL A 48 4.69 4.65 -0.56
N THR A 49 4.24 5.31 -1.61
CA THR A 49 5.01 5.45 -2.86
C THR A 49 5.55 6.87 -2.95
N LEU A 50 6.83 6.98 -3.31
CA LEU A 50 7.51 8.22 -3.63
C LEU A 50 7.75 8.24 -5.12
N THR A 51 7.35 9.32 -5.79
CA THR A 51 7.69 9.56 -7.20
C THR A 51 8.47 10.86 -7.34
N LEU A 52 9.45 10.88 -8.23
CA LEU A 52 10.27 12.04 -8.56
C LEU A 52 10.27 12.18 -10.08
N ASN A 53 9.86 13.34 -10.60
CA ASN A 53 9.69 13.57 -12.05
C ASN A 53 8.85 12.46 -12.72
N GLU A 54 7.73 12.11 -12.09
CA GLU A 54 6.79 11.05 -12.53
C GLU A 54 7.35 9.62 -12.53
N GLN A 55 8.59 9.43 -12.11
CA GLN A 55 9.22 8.11 -12.00
C GLN A 55 9.19 7.60 -10.56
N LEU A 56 9.09 6.28 -10.39
CA LEU A 56 9.16 5.63 -9.10
C LEU A 56 10.53 5.91 -8.43
N ARG A 57 10.51 6.46 -7.21
CA ARG A 57 11.70 6.78 -6.40
C ARG A 57 11.84 5.95 -5.13
N GLY A 58 10.76 5.26 -4.74
CA GLY A 58 10.71 4.30 -3.65
C GLY A 58 9.28 3.88 -3.37
N CYS A 59 9.06 2.63 -2.97
CA CYS A 59 7.74 2.15 -2.56
C CYS A 59 7.90 1.01 -1.57
N ILE A 60 7.42 1.24 -0.35
CA ILE A 60 7.40 0.27 0.74
C ILE A 60 6.01 0.29 1.36
N GLY A 61 5.55 -0.89 1.73
CA GLY A 61 4.31 -1.07 2.43
C GLY A 61 4.19 -2.46 3.00
N SER A 62 3.09 -2.68 3.71
CA SER A 62 2.70 -3.99 4.18
C SER A 62 1.20 -4.16 4.04
N THR A 63 0.79 -5.38 3.77
CA THR A 63 -0.60 -5.82 3.81
C THR A 63 -1.03 -6.27 5.20
N SER A 64 -0.07 -6.48 6.11
CA SER A 64 -0.37 -6.72 7.52
C SER A 64 -1.10 -5.51 8.07
N GLN A 65 -2.20 -5.78 8.77
CA GLN A 65 -2.96 -4.72 9.42
C GLN A 65 -2.17 -4.22 10.63
N ALA A 66 -1.94 -2.90 10.65
CA ALA A 66 -1.35 -2.18 11.77
C ALA A 66 -1.93 -0.76 11.78
N PRO A 67 -1.85 -0.03 12.91
CA PRO A 67 -2.40 1.32 12.99
C PRO A 67 -1.89 2.21 11.86
N VAL A 68 -2.80 2.73 11.03
CA VAL A 68 -2.47 3.43 9.76
C VAL A 68 -1.44 4.53 9.97
N TRP A 69 -1.58 5.34 11.02
CA TRP A 69 -0.62 6.41 11.33
C TRP A 69 0.82 5.90 11.50
N LYS A 70 1.00 4.74 12.13
CA LYS A 70 2.30 4.13 12.43
C LYS A 70 2.91 3.53 11.16
N SER A 71 2.07 2.86 10.37
CA SER A 71 2.45 2.30 9.07
C SER A 71 2.90 3.41 8.13
N VAL A 72 2.15 4.52 8.02
CA VAL A 72 2.53 5.65 7.17
C VAL A 72 3.89 6.24 7.55
N ILE A 73 4.13 6.50 8.84
CA ILE A 73 5.42 7.04 9.32
C ILE A 73 6.57 6.08 9.01
N THR A 74 6.38 4.79 9.27
CA THR A 74 7.43 3.78 9.09
C THR A 74 7.71 3.56 7.61
N ASN A 75 6.67 3.38 6.81
CA ASN A 75 6.77 3.07 5.39
C ASN A 75 7.26 4.29 4.61
N ALA A 76 6.88 5.53 4.96
CA ALA A 76 7.41 6.73 4.30
C ALA A 76 8.93 6.83 4.46
N ARG A 77 9.45 6.58 5.67
CA ARG A 77 10.90 6.54 5.92
C ARG A 77 11.56 5.40 5.15
N SER A 78 10.99 4.20 5.19
CA SER A 78 11.55 3.06 4.45
C SER A 78 11.54 3.30 2.95
N SER A 79 10.48 3.86 2.37
CA SER A 79 10.42 4.21 0.94
C SER A 79 11.47 5.26 0.56
N ALA A 80 11.79 6.19 1.46
CA ALA A 80 12.81 7.20 1.21
C ALA A 80 14.24 6.66 1.35
N PHE A 81 14.51 5.78 2.33
CA PHE A 81 15.88 5.50 2.75
C PHE A 81 16.28 4.02 2.74
N SER A 82 15.34 3.11 2.55
CA SER A 82 15.56 1.67 2.75
C SER A 82 14.91 0.79 1.67
N ASP A 83 14.40 1.38 0.60
CA ASP A 83 13.99 0.61 -0.58
C ASP A 83 15.25 0.10 -1.29
N PRO A 84 15.50 -1.22 -1.35
CA PRO A 84 16.76 -1.78 -1.84
C PRO A 84 17.01 -1.51 -3.33
N ARG A 85 16.00 -1.06 -4.08
CA ARG A 85 16.12 -0.73 -5.50
C ARG A 85 16.72 0.64 -5.74
N PHE A 86 16.78 1.50 -4.73
CA PHE A 86 17.16 2.90 -4.86
C PHE A 86 18.20 3.30 -3.80
N GLN A 87 19.04 4.28 -4.14
CA GLN A 87 19.86 4.94 -3.13
C GLN A 87 18.98 5.77 -2.19
N PRO A 88 19.40 5.95 -0.92
CA PRO A 88 18.69 6.81 0.02
C PRO A 88 18.37 8.18 -0.59
N LEU A 89 17.16 8.68 -0.33
CA LEU A 89 16.68 9.96 -0.82
C LEU A 89 17.58 11.09 -0.30
N ARG A 90 17.93 12.05 -1.16
CA ARG A 90 18.65 13.27 -0.75
C ARG A 90 17.68 14.38 -0.37
N GLU A 91 18.15 15.32 0.46
CA GLU A 91 17.32 16.42 0.95
C GLU A 91 16.83 17.33 -0.19
N GLU A 92 17.65 17.56 -1.21
CA GLU A 92 17.25 18.32 -2.42
C GLU A 92 16.17 17.61 -3.23
N GLU A 93 16.18 16.27 -3.26
CA GLU A 93 15.18 15.46 -3.95
C GLU A 93 13.86 15.49 -3.18
N PHE A 94 13.90 15.48 -1.85
CA PHE A 94 12.70 15.50 -1.01
C PHE A 94 11.76 16.67 -1.29
N GLN A 95 12.31 17.85 -1.62
CA GLN A 95 11.54 19.04 -2.00
C GLN A 95 10.73 18.86 -3.30
N LYS A 96 11.07 17.86 -4.11
CA LYS A 96 10.48 17.60 -5.43
C LYS A 96 9.67 16.31 -5.51
N VAL A 97 9.80 15.43 -4.51
CA VAL A 97 9.08 14.16 -4.47
C VAL A 97 7.58 14.40 -4.33
N ILE A 98 6.78 13.57 -4.99
CA ILE A 98 5.34 13.43 -4.77
C ILE A 98 5.11 12.16 -3.94
N ILE A 99 4.35 12.29 -2.86
CA ILE A 99 3.92 11.16 -2.04
C ILE A 99 2.57 10.66 -2.55
N GLU A 100 2.41 9.34 -2.53
CA GLU A 100 1.15 8.65 -2.70
C GLU A 100 0.96 7.65 -1.55
N LEU A 101 -0.24 7.62 -0.99
CA LEU A 101 -0.64 6.71 0.08
C LEU A 101 -1.73 5.78 -0.45
N SER A 102 -1.46 4.49 -0.41
CA SER A 102 -2.41 3.44 -0.80
C SER A 102 -2.89 2.70 0.44
N LEU A 103 -4.16 2.93 0.80
CA LEU A 103 -4.84 2.32 1.94
C LEU A 103 -5.61 1.09 1.49
N LEU A 104 -5.39 -0.03 2.15
CA LEU A 104 -6.10 -1.27 1.85
C LEU A 104 -7.37 -1.34 2.71
N SER A 105 -8.48 -1.77 2.09
CA SER A 105 -9.67 -2.18 2.84
C SER A 105 -9.34 -3.42 3.69
N GLU A 106 -10.19 -3.68 4.66
CA GLU A 106 -10.14 -4.98 5.34
C GLU A 106 -10.38 -6.09 4.29
N PRO A 107 -9.54 -7.15 4.24
CA PRO A 107 -9.77 -8.25 3.33
C PRO A 107 -10.98 -9.08 3.76
N GLU A 108 -11.93 -9.22 2.85
CA GLU A 108 -13.16 -9.99 3.06
C GLU A 108 -13.05 -11.33 2.34
N GLU A 109 -13.56 -12.40 2.95
CA GLU A 109 -13.66 -13.70 2.27
C GLU A 109 -14.53 -13.61 1.02
N THR A 110 -14.11 -14.30 -0.03
CA THR A 110 -14.79 -14.26 -1.33
C THR A 110 -14.76 -15.63 -1.98
N SER A 111 -15.68 -15.88 -2.90
CA SER A 111 -15.57 -17.04 -3.78
C SER A 111 -14.63 -16.74 -4.96
N LEU A 112 -14.05 -17.79 -5.55
CA LEU A 112 -13.31 -17.69 -6.80
C LEU A 112 -14.11 -16.96 -7.89
N LYS A 113 -15.43 -17.17 -7.96
CA LYS A 113 -16.30 -16.58 -8.98
C LYS A 113 -16.42 -15.06 -8.84
N ASP A 114 -16.39 -14.56 -7.61
CA ASP A 114 -16.61 -13.14 -7.28
C ASP A 114 -15.34 -12.27 -7.36
N ILE A 115 -14.18 -12.88 -7.61
CA ILE A 115 -12.93 -12.18 -7.89
C ILE A 115 -13.00 -11.59 -9.30
N LYS A 116 -12.66 -10.31 -9.43
CA LYS A 116 -12.66 -9.59 -10.70
C LYS A 116 -11.48 -8.62 -10.81
N GLU A 117 -11.23 -8.17 -12.03
CA GLU A 117 -10.27 -7.11 -12.30
C GLU A 117 -10.51 -5.90 -11.38
N GLY A 118 -9.42 -5.35 -10.86
CA GLY A 118 -9.45 -4.28 -9.86
C GLY A 118 -9.67 -4.73 -8.42
N ASP A 119 -9.77 -6.03 -8.13
CA ASP A 119 -9.66 -6.56 -6.77
C ASP A 119 -8.18 -6.74 -6.37
N GLY A 120 -7.83 -6.40 -5.14
CA GLY A 120 -6.67 -6.98 -4.49
C GLY A 120 -7.06 -8.38 -4.02
N VAL A 121 -6.22 -9.38 -4.26
CA VAL A 121 -6.55 -10.78 -3.96
C VAL A 121 -5.50 -11.38 -3.06
N ILE A 122 -5.95 -12.10 -2.03
CA ILE A 122 -5.13 -12.92 -1.14
C ILE A 122 -5.59 -14.36 -1.32
N ILE A 123 -4.64 -15.27 -1.47
CA ILE A 123 -4.88 -16.71 -1.33
C ILE A 123 -4.21 -17.22 -0.07
N ASN A 124 -4.84 -18.15 0.61
CA ASN A 124 -4.26 -18.88 1.73
C ASN A 124 -4.55 -20.37 1.58
N GLN A 125 -3.53 -21.20 1.81
CA GLN A 125 -3.65 -22.65 1.84
C GLN A 125 -2.68 -23.22 2.87
N GLY A 126 -3.20 -23.59 4.05
CA GLY A 126 -2.37 -23.99 5.18
C GLY A 126 -1.41 -22.86 5.62
N LEU A 127 -0.10 -23.13 5.54
CA LEU A 127 0.96 -22.16 5.89
C LEU A 127 1.35 -21.24 4.72
N PHE A 128 0.83 -21.51 3.51
CA PHE A 128 1.19 -20.77 2.31
C PHE A 128 0.21 -19.64 2.07
N SER A 129 0.73 -18.46 1.78
CA SER A 129 -0.06 -17.26 1.54
C SER A 129 0.65 -16.33 0.57
N ALA A 130 -0.10 -15.72 -0.32
CA ALA A 130 0.36 -14.61 -1.12
C ALA A 130 -0.77 -13.64 -1.44
N LEU A 131 -0.39 -12.46 -1.89
CA LEU A 131 -1.33 -11.46 -2.37
C LEU A 131 -0.84 -10.76 -3.64
N PHE A 132 -1.79 -10.25 -4.41
CA PHE A 132 -1.57 -9.27 -5.45
C PHE A 132 -2.42 -8.02 -5.22
N LEU A 133 -1.81 -6.88 -5.54
CA LEU A 133 -2.50 -5.59 -5.57
C LEU A 133 -3.30 -5.46 -6.88
N PRO A 134 -4.35 -4.62 -6.93
CA PRO A 134 -5.16 -4.41 -8.13
C PRO A 134 -4.35 -4.08 -9.40
N GLN A 135 -3.27 -3.31 -9.28
CA GLN A 135 -2.43 -2.94 -10.43
C GLN A 135 -1.78 -4.13 -11.18
N VAL A 136 -1.71 -5.31 -10.56
CA VAL A 136 -1.14 -6.51 -11.20
C VAL A 136 -2.06 -7.05 -12.30
N TRP A 137 -3.36 -6.75 -12.24
CA TRP A 137 -4.31 -7.13 -13.30
C TRP A 137 -3.90 -6.59 -14.67
N GLU A 138 -3.30 -5.39 -14.74
CA GLU A 138 -2.87 -4.78 -16.00
C GLU A 138 -1.66 -5.48 -16.65
N GLN A 139 -0.94 -6.31 -15.88
CA GLN A 139 0.25 -7.02 -16.33
C GLN A 139 -0.06 -8.44 -16.81
N LEU A 140 -1.27 -8.94 -16.57
CA LEU A 140 -1.65 -10.33 -16.83
C LEU A 140 -2.90 -10.38 -17.71
N PRO A 141 -2.92 -11.21 -18.76
CA PRO A 141 -3.95 -11.15 -19.79
C PRO A 141 -5.30 -11.76 -19.39
N SER A 142 -5.35 -12.50 -18.27
CA SER A 142 -6.58 -13.14 -17.81
C SER A 142 -6.60 -13.39 -16.30
N LYS A 143 -7.78 -13.65 -15.75
CA LYS A 143 -8.00 -14.04 -14.35
C LYS A 143 -7.31 -15.34 -13.98
N GLU A 144 -7.31 -16.32 -14.87
CA GLU A 144 -6.66 -17.60 -14.68
C GLU A 144 -5.14 -17.40 -14.56
N GLN A 145 -4.56 -16.56 -15.44
CA GLN A 145 -3.14 -16.21 -15.36
C GLN A 145 -2.82 -15.45 -14.07
N PHE A 146 -3.67 -14.50 -13.67
CA PHE A 146 -3.53 -13.78 -12.41
C PHE A 146 -3.49 -14.72 -11.20
N LEU A 147 -4.46 -15.62 -11.09
CA LEU A 147 -4.55 -16.56 -9.97
C LEU A 147 -3.40 -17.58 -9.99
N SER A 148 -3.00 -18.03 -11.17
CA SER A 148 -1.91 -18.98 -11.34
C SER A 148 -0.56 -18.41 -10.91
N HIS A 149 -0.26 -17.18 -11.30
CA HIS A 149 0.92 -16.46 -10.81
C HIS A 149 0.85 -16.18 -9.31
N LEU A 150 -0.36 -15.93 -8.78
CA LEU A 150 -0.56 -15.72 -7.36
C LEU A 150 -0.31 -17.00 -6.55
N CYS A 151 -0.78 -18.16 -7.01
CA CYS A 151 -0.44 -19.48 -6.46
C CYS A 151 1.06 -19.71 -6.43
N THR A 152 1.72 -19.46 -7.57
CA THR A 152 3.17 -19.63 -7.69
C THR A 152 3.91 -18.72 -6.71
N LYS A 153 3.46 -17.48 -6.54
CA LYS A 153 4.01 -16.53 -5.56
C LYS A 153 3.81 -16.99 -4.11
N ALA A 154 2.73 -17.73 -3.81
CA ALA A 154 2.52 -18.35 -2.50
C ALA A 154 3.42 -19.57 -2.26
N GLY A 155 4.16 -20.03 -3.28
CA GLY A 155 4.94 -21.27 -3.23
C GLY A 155 4.09 -22.52 -3.46
N LEU A 156 2.93 -22.39 -4.11
CA LEU A 156 1.98 -23.47 -4.40
C LEU A 156 2.00 -23.84 -5.89
N SER A 157 1.33 -24.95 -6.23
CA SER A 157 1.11 -25.35 -7.63
C SER A 157 0.35 -24.25 -8.40
N PRO A 158 0.66 -23.99 -9.68
CA PRO A 158 0.00 -22.92 -10.45
C PRO A 158 -1.52 -23.07 -10.60
N ASP A 159 -2.10 -24.23 -10.30
CA ASP A 159 -3.53 -24.53 -10.33
C ASP A 159 -4.17 -24.61 -8.93
N CYS A 160 -3.45 -24.21 -7.87
CA CYS A 160 -3.92 -24.26 -6.48
C CYS A 160 -5.29 -23.61 -6.30
N TYR A 161 -5.60 -22.56 -7.06
CA TYR A 161 -6.87 -21.83 -6.98
C TYR A 161 -8.12 -22.67 -7.36
N THR A 162 -7.94 -23.89 -7.87
CA THR A 162 -9.02 -24.84 -8.14
C THR A 162 -9.25 -25.83 -7.00
N GLU A 163 -8.34 -25.90 -6.03
CA GLU A 163 -8.38 -26.78 -4.89
C GLU A 163 -9.38 -26.29 -3.83
N ARG A 164 -9.96 -27.22 -3.05
CA ARG A 164 -11.05 -26.89 -2.12
C ARG A 164 -10.55 -26.20 -0.84
N GLU A 165 -9.30 -26.46 -0.49
CA GLU A 165 -8.60 -25.93 0.66
C GLU A 165 -8.11 -24.49 0.46
N THR A 166 -8.17 -23.96 -0.77
CA THR A 166 -7.72 -22.60 -1.05
C THR A 166 -8.78 -21.60 -0.61
N VAL A 167 -8.42 -20.77 0.36
CA VAL A 167 -9.24 -19.68 0.86
C VAL A 167 -8.87 -18.40 0.15
N PHE A 168 -9.89 -17.74 -0.43
CA PHE A 168 -9.72 -16.44 -1.09
C PHE A 168 -10.22 -15.32 -0.21
N LYS A 169 -9.44 -14.25 -0.13
CA LYS A 169 -9.91 -12.95 0.35
C LYS A 169 -9.71 -11.90 -0.73
N LYS A 170 -10.61 -10.94 -0.81
CA LYS A 170 -10.44 -9.76 -1.66
C LYS A 170 -10.43 -8.49 -0.83
N PHE A 171 -9.72 -7.48 -1.31
CA PHE A 171 -9.68 -6.16 -0.72
C PHE A 171 -9.66 -5.10 -1.83
N LYS A 172 -9.97 -3.87 -1.44
CA LYS A 172 -9.87 -2.69 -2.30
C LYS A 172 -8.69 -1.84 -1.86
N VAL A 173 -8.15 -1.09 -2.82
CA VAL A 173 -7.12 -0.09 -2.56
C VAL A 173 -7.76 1.27 -2.81
N GLU A 174 -7.64 2.15 -1.84
CA GLU A 174 -7.93 3.57 -1.99
C GLU A 174 -6.62 4.33 -1.97
N ALA A 175 -6.27 4.93 -3.11
CA ALA A 175 -5.05 5.70 -3.26
C ALA A 175 -5.34 7.20 -3.16
N TRP A 176 -4.41 7.91 -2.53
CA TRP A 176 -4.39 9.35 -2.45
C TRP A 176 -3.00 9.83 -2.85
N LYS A 177 -2.93 10.95 -3.57
CA LYS A 177 -1.69 11.48 -4.13
C LYS A 177 -1.61 12.99 -3.99
N GLU A 178 -0.42 13.51 -3.69
CA GLU A 178 -0.15 14.95 -3.78
C GLU A 178 -0.17 15.41 -5.25
N LYS A 179 -0.80 16.55 -5.53
CA LYS A 179 -0.76 17.18 -6.87
C LYS A 179 0.58 17.87 -7.15
N THR A 180 1.19 18.42 -6.11
CA THR A 180 2.50 19.06 -6.12
C THR A 180 3.22 18.71 -4.81
N PRO A 181 4.56 18.76 -4.74
CA PRO A 181 5.28 18.40 -3.52
C PRO A 181 4.77 19.19 -2.30
N GLY A 182 4.27 18.49 -1.27
CA GLY A 182 3.70 19.10 -0.06
C GLY A 182 2.40 19.89 -0.27
N GLY A 183 1.79 19.80 -1.45
CA GLY A 183 0.64 20.58 -1.85
C GLY A 183 -0.71 19.93 -1.58
N SER A 184 -1.71 20.29 -2.39
CA SER A 184 -3.06 19.72 -2.28
C SER A 184 -3.08 18.23 -2.64
N ILE A 185 -3.98 17.46 -2.00
CA ILE A 185 -4.09 16.01 -2.18
C ILE A 185 -5.38 15.68 -2.92
N THR A 186 -5.31 14.71 -3.82
CA THR A 186 -6.45 14.14 -4.55
C THR A 186 -6.52 12.64 -4.35
N ARG A 187 -7.73 12.08 -4.41
CA ARG A 187 -7.93 10.64 -4.53
C ARG A 187 -7.60 10.23 -5.97
N VAL A 188 -6.97 9.07 -6.15
CA VAL A 188 -6.60 8.47 -7.45
C VAL A 188 -7.06 7.03 -7.53
#